data_AF-A0A9E4ZH57-F1
#
_entry.id   AF-A0A9E4ZH57-F1
#
_cell.length_a   1.000
_cell.length_b   1.000
_cell.length_c   1.000
_cell.angle_alpha   90.00
_cell.angle_beta   90.00
_cell.angle_gamma   90.00
#
_symmetry.space_group_name_H-M   'P 1'
#
loop_
_entity.id
_entity.type
_entity.pdbx_description
1 polymer ?
#
loop_
_entity_poly.entity_id
_entity_poly.type
_entity_poly.pdbx_seq_one_letter_code
_entity_poly.pdbx_strand_id
1 'polypeptide(L)'
;MDEAILIIGIIFFAAISLYNLVHSIRHKKSYLPSVFGILMALATALILFDRPIIGGFAFVIILLLAIFSSGKIFGIRKQSFLKAMDDVDINSTFSIRHVTNIKYWAAYALKNGPNKAAWGYSLVQFGLIALVLVILISDSSSNINFLIFGPFILVSFLMNLREYVIIFKEFYDSKL
;
A
#
# COMPACT_ATOMS: atom_id res chain seq x y z
N MET A 1 3.44 -19.24 -18.13
CA MET A 1 3.05 -18.08 -17.32
C MET A 1 2.03 -17.34 -18.14
N ASP A 2 0.82 -17.14 -17.62
CA ASP A 2 -0.28 -16.68 -18.46
C ASP A 2 -0.04 -15.23 -18.90
N GLU A 3 0.15 -15.01 -20.20
CA GLU A 3 0.38 -13.69 -20.80
C GLU A 3 -0.69 -12.68 -20.36
N ALA A 4 -1.91 -13.16 -20.12
CA ALA A 4 -3.01 -12.39 -19.55
C ALA A 4 -2.63 -11.70 -18.23
N ILE A 5 -1.92 -12.37 -17.32
CA ILE A 5 -1.52 -11.81 -16.02
C ILE A 5 -0.52 -10.66 -16.23
N LEU A 6 0.42 -10.82 -17.16
CA LEU A 6 1.38 -9.76 -17.48
C LEU A 6 0.71 -8.56 -18.12
N ILE A 7 -0.21 -8.78 -19.06
CA ILE A 7 -0.98 -7.70 -19.71
C ILE A 7 -1.80 -6.93 -18.67
N ILE A 8 -2.51 -7.64 -17.78
CA ILE A 8 -3.25 -7.03 -16.68
C ILE A 8 -2.30 -6.23 -15.77
N GLY A 9 -1.13 -6.79 -15.44
CA GLY A 9 -0.11 -6.11 -14.64
C GLY A 9 0.37 -4.80 -15.28
N ILE A 10 0.67 -4.81 -16.59
CA ILE A 10 1.09 -3.62 -17.34
C ILE A 10 -0.01 -2.56 -17.31
N ILE A 11 -1.25 -2.94 -17.62
CA ILE A 11 -2.40 -2.03 -17.61
C ILE A 11 -2.59 -1.43 -16.22
N PHE A 12 -2.53 -2.26 -15.18
CA PHE A 12 -2.65 -1.83 -13.79
C PHE A 12 -1.57 -0.82 -13.39
N PHE A 13 -0.30 -1.13 -13.66
CA PHE A 13 0.81 -0.22 -13.33
C PHE A 13 0.74 1.07 -14.14
N ALA A 14 0.35 1.02 -15.41
CA ALA A 14 0.15 2.21 -16.24
C ALA A 14 -0.98 3.09 -15.70
N ALA A 15 -2.13 2.50 -15.35
CA ALA A 15 -3.27 3.21 -14.79
C ALA A 15 -2.95 3.87 -13.44
N ILE A 16 -2.30 3.14 -12.52
CA ILE A 16 -1.84 3.70 -11.24
C ILE A 16 -0.80 4.81 -11.43
N SER A 17 0.12 4.65 -12.40
CA SER A 17 1.11 5.69 -12.70
C SER A 17 0.44 6.96 -13.16
N LEU A 18 -0.52 6.85 -14.08
CA LEU A 18 -1.25 8.00 -14.60
C LEU A 18 -2.07 8.68 -13.49
N TYR A 19 -2.77 7.90 -12.66
CA TYR A 19 -3.48 8.42 -11.49
C TYR A 19 -2.54 9.20 -10.56
N ASN A 20 -1.40 8.59 -10.20
CA ASN A 20 -0.40 9.20 -9.33
C ASN A 20 0.22 10.45 -9.96
N LEU A 21 0.46 10.45 -11.27
CA LEU A 21 1.00 11.61 -11.99
C LEU A 21 0.01 12.78 -11.94
N VAL A 22 -1.24 12.55 -12.32
CA VAL A 22 -2.30 13.57 -12.30
C VAL A 22 -2.50 14.11 -10.88
N HIS A 23 -2.55 13.22 -9.89
CA HIS A 23 -2.67 13.62 -8.49
C HIS A 23 -1.46 14.42 -8.00
N SER A 24 -0.24 14.04 -8.38
CA SER A 24 0.99 14.77 -8.03
C SER A 24 1.06 16.16 -8.67
N ILE A 25 0.62 16.30 -9.93
CA ILE A 25 0.51 17.60 -10.60
C ILE A 25 -0.50 18.49 -9.88
N ARG A 26 -1.73 17.98 -9.67
CA ARG A 26 -2.82 18.76 -9.05
C ARG A 26 -2.50 19.21 -7.63
N HIS A 27 -1.80 18.39 -6.85
CA HIS A 27 -1.52 18.66 -5.45
C HIS A 27 -0.07 19.04 -5.15
N LYS A 28 0.75 19.30 -6.18
CA LYS A 28 2.19 19.60 -6.07
C LYS A 28 2.94 18.62 -5.16
N LYS A 29 2.59 17.34 -5.25
CA LYS A 29 3.19 16.25 -4.47
C LYS A 29 4.32 15.57 -5.24
N SER A 30 5.09 14.73 -4.56
CA SER A 30 6.19 13.99 -5.16
C SER A 30 5.74 13.13 -6.36
N TYR A 31 6.53 13.14 -7.43
CA TYR A 31 6.34 12.27 -8.60
C TYR A 31 6.84 10.83 -8.38
N LEU A 32 7.51 10.57 -7.25
CA LEU A 32 8.14 9.29 -6.96
C LEU A 32 7.18 8.08 -7.14
N PRO A 33 5.93 8.10 -6.65
CA PRO A 33 4.99 6.99 -6.87
C PRO A 33 4.66 6.75 -8.36
N SER A 34 4.61 7.80 -9.17
CA SER A 34 4.40 7.67 -10.62
C SER A 34 5.62 7.08 -11.31
N VAL A 35 6.83 7.49 -10.91
CA VAL A 35 8.09 6.94 -11.47
C VAL A 35 8.19 5.45 -11.18
N PHE A 36 7.91 5.03 -9.94
CA PHE A 36 7.89 3.61 -9.58
C PHE A 36 6.86 2.83 -10.40
N GLY A 37 5.65 3.35 -10.59
CA GLY A 37 4.65 2.69 -11.41
C GLY A 37 5.08 2.53 -12.88
N ILE A 38 5.72 3.54 -13.49
CA ILE A 38 6.24 3.46 -14.86
C ILE A 38 7.34 2.41 -14.96
N LEU A 39 8.28 2.40 -14.01
CA LEU A 39 9.35 1.41 -13.97
C LEU A 39 8.80 -0.02 -13.81
N MET A 40 7.77 -0.22 -13.00
CA MET A 40 7.09 -1.51 -12.82
C MET A 40 6.37 -1.95 -14.11
N ALA A 41 5.71 -1.03 -14.81
CA ALA A 41 5.09 -1.31 -16.10
C ALA A 41 6.13 -1.73 -17.15
N LEU A 42 7.25 -1.01 -17.23
CA LEU A 42 8.36 -1.32 -18.15
C LEU A 42 9.02 -2.65 -17.83
N ALA A 43 9.29 -2.94 -16.55
CA ALA A 43 9.85 -4.22 -16.12
C ALA A 43 8.91 -5.38 -16.47
N THR A 44 7.60 -5.20 -16.26
CA THR A 44 6.58 -6.21 -16.63
C THR A 44 6.48 -6.39 -18.15
N ALA A 45 6.56 -5.29 -18.92
CA ALA A 45 6.57 -5.33 -20.38
C ALA A 45 7.81 -6.06 -20.93
N LEU A 46 8.99 -5.86 -20.33
CA LEU A 46 10.20 -6.60 -20.71
C LEU A 46 10.05 -8.12 -20.48
N ILE A 47 9.35 -8.53 -19.42
CA ILE A 47 9.03 -9.95 -19.20
C ILE A 47 8.07 -10.47 -20.28
N LEU A 48 7.06 -9.66 -20.67
CA LEU A 48 6.12 -10.02 -21.74
C LEU A 48 6.79 -10.16 -23.12
N PHE A 49 7.74 -9.29 -23.45
CA PHE A 49 8.44 -9.28 -24.75
C PHE A 49 9.67 -10.22 -24.78
N ASP A 50 9.59 -11.39 -24.17
CA ASP A 50 10.63 -12.44 -24.17
C ASP A 50 12.01 -11.99 -23.64
N ARG A 51 12.05 -10.97 -22.76
CA ARG A 51 13.27 -10.55 -22.05
C ARG A 51 13.14 -10.76 -20.53
N PRO A 52 12.81 -11.99 -20.05
CA PRO A 52 12.49 -12.24 -18.65
C PRO A 52 13.66 -11.98 -17.70
N ILE A 53 14.90 -12.24 -18.11
CA ILE A 53 16.10 -11.99 -17.30
C ILE A 53 16.26 -10.48 -17.07
N ILE A 54 16.17 -9.68 -18.14
CA ILE A 54 16.33 -8.22 -18.07
C ILE A 54 15.18 -7.62 -17.25
N GLY A 55 13.94 -8.04 -17.51
CA GLY A 55 12.78 -7.62 -16.72
C GLY A 55 12.91 -7.99 -15.24
N GLY A 56 13.36 -9.21 -14.93
CA GLY A 56 13.62 -9.65 -13.56
C GLY A 56 14.71 -8.83 -12.86
N PHE A 57 15.82 -8.55 -13.52
CA PHE A 57 16.85 -7.64 -12.99
C PHE A 57 16.31 -6.23 -12.76
N ALA A 58 15.49 -5.71 -13.67
CA ALA A 58 14.83 -4.42 -13.49
C ALA A 58 13.93 -4.44 -12.24
N PHE A 59 13.17 -5.51 -12.00
CA PHE A 59 12.38 -5.68 -10.78
C PHE A 59 13.25 -5.64 -9.51
N VAL A 60 14.40 -6.31 -9.50
CA VAL A 60 15.34 -6.28 -8.36
C VAL A 60 15.88 -4.88 -8.11
N ILE A 61 16.27 -4.16 -9.16
CA ILE A 61 16.73 -2.77 -9.05
C ILE A 61 15.62 -1.87 -8.50
N ILE A 62 14.38 -2.02 -9.00
CA ILE A 62 13.22 -1.28 -8.52
C ILE A 62 12.97 -1.58 -7.04
N LEU A 63 13.07 -2.85 -6.62
CA LEU A 63 12.93 -3.24 -5.21
C LEU A 63 13.99 -2.57 -4.33
N LEU A 64 15.26 -2.58 -4.76
CA LEU A 64 16.35 -1.90 -4.05
C LEU A 64 16.09 -0.40 -3.94
N LEU A 65 15.68 0.25 -5.04
CA LEU A 65 15.30 1.67 -5.03
C LEU A 65 14.13 1.94 -4.07
N ALA A 66 13.13 1.05 -4.01
CA ALA A 66 12.01 1.16 -3.08
C ALA A 66 12.48 1.06 -1.62
N ILE A 67 13.44 0.16 -1.32
CA ILE A 67 14.06 0.04 0.01
C ILE A 67 14.82 1.31 0.36
N PHE A 68 15.69 1.82 -0.52
CA PHE A 68 16.46 3.05 -0.29
C PHE A 68 15.57 4.29 -0.14
N SER A 69 14.44 4.33 -0.85
CA SER A 69 13.48 5.43 -0.78
C SER A 69 12.37 5.23 0.24
N SER A 70 12.39 4.13 1.00
CA SER A 70 11.33 3.74 1.94
C SER A 70 10.97 4.83 2.94
N GLY A 71 11.96 5.54 3.51
CA GLY A 71 11.72 6.66 4.42
C GLY A 71 11.00 7.84 3.76
N LYS A 72 11.35 8.15 2.50
CA LYS A 72 10.66 9.20 1.72
C LYS A 72 9.24 8.78 1.37
N ILE A 73 9.04 7.52 0.96
CA ILE A 73 7.73 6.93 0.66
C ILE A 73 6.84 7.01 1.90
N PHE A 74 7.36 6.57 3.06
CA PHE A 74 6.67 6.65 4.34
C PHE A 74 6.30 8.10 4.68
N GLY A 75 7.22 9.06 4.54
CA GLY A 75 6.95 10.48 4.79
C GLY A 75 5.80 11.03 3.94
N ILE A 76 5.78 10.72 2.64
CA ILE A 76 4.71 11.14 1.70
C ILE A 76 3.36 10.51 2.12
N ARG A 77 3.38 9.21 2.46
CA ARG A 77 2.19 8.46 2.88
C ARG A 77 1.62 9.02 4.17
N LYS A 78 2.49 9.18 5.18
CA LYS A 78 2.19 9.75 6.50
C LYS A 78 1.55 11.13 6.38
N GLN A 79 2.16 12.06 5.65
CA GLN A 79 1.59 13.40 5.45
C GLN A 79 0.20 13.34 4.79
N SER A 80 0.02 12.43 3.82
CA SER A 80 -1.26 12.26 3.16
C SER A 80 -2.32 11.72 4.13
N PHE A 81 -1.97 10.79 5.01
CA PHE A 81 -2.86 10.31 6.07
C PHE A 81 -3.18 11.37 7.11
N LEU A 82 -2.17 12.09 7.63
CA LEU A 82 -2.40 13.16 8.59
C LEU A 82 -3.35 14.22 8.02
N LYS A 83 -3.13 14.65 6.77
CA LYS A 83 -4.02 15.57 6.07
C LYS A 83 -5.44 15.02 5.91
N ALA A 84 -5.59 13.72 5.66
CA ALA A 84 -6.89 13.08 5.54
C ALA A 84 -7.64 12.95 6.87
N MET A 85 -6.95 13.08 8.01
CA MET A 85 -7.52 13.00 9.36
C MET A 85 -7.67 14.39 10.01
N ASP A 86 -7.21 15.46 9.36
CA ASP A 86 -7.09 16.79 9.96
C ASP A 86 -8.44 17.37 10.45
N ASP A 87 -9.53 17.04 9.76
CA ASP A 87 -10.89 17.45 10.09
C ASP A 87 -11.58 16.55 11.13
N VAL A 88 -10.88 15.55 11.68
CA VAL A 88 -11.42 14.64 12.70
C VAL A 88 -11.12 15.17 14.10
N ASP A 89 -12.17 15.23 14.92
CA ASP A 89 -12.12 15.66 16.32
C ASP A 89 -12.59 14.55 17.28
N ILE A 90 -12.49 14.81 18.59
CA ILE A 90 -12.87 13.81 19.61
C ILE A 90 -14.36 13.49 19.62
N ASN A 91 -15.19 14.42 19.13
CA ASN A 91 -16.64 14.27 19.05
C ASN A 91 -17.08 13.53 17.78
N SER A 92 -16.21 13.42 16.79
CA SER A 92 -16.46 12.70 15.54
C SER A 92 -16.92 11.28 15.83
N THR A 93 -18.04 10.91 15.22
CA THR A 93 -18.63 9.58 15.31
C THR A 93 -18.83 9.03 13.91
N PHE A 94 -18.18 7.91 13.64
CA PHE A 94 -18.27 7.20 12.37
C PHE A 94 -18.95 5.86 12.60
N SER A 95 -19.92 5.54 11.74
CA SER A 95 -20.52 4.21 11.69
C SER A 95 -19.50 3.15 11.24
N ILE A 96 -19.65 1.91 11.72
CA ILE A 96 -18.82 0.75 11.38
C ILE A 96 -18.74 0.49 9.86
N ARG A 97 -19.73 0.94 9.08
CA ARG A 97 -19.68 0.86 7.61
C ARG A 97 -18.49 1.59 6.99
N HIS A 98 -17.85 2.50 7.73
CA HIS A 98 -16.66 3.23 7.30
C HIS A 98 -15.36 2.63 7.86
N VAL A 99 -15.36 1.36 8.28
CA VAL A 99 -14.18 0.70 8.85
C VAL A 99 -12.98 0.65 7.89
N THR A 100 -13.18 0.82 6.59
CA THR A 100 -12.11 0.93 5.60
C THR A 100 -11.56 2.35 5.45
N ASN A 101 -12.25 3.36 6.01
CA ASN A 101 -11.86 4.76 5.94
C ASN A 101 -10.92 5.13 7.09
N ILE A 102 -9.82 5.81 6.79
CA ILE A 102 -8.86 6.28 7.79
C ILE A 102 -9.50 7.17 8.86
N LYS A 103 -10.50 8.00 8.50
CA LYS A 103 -11.17 8.91 9.45
C LYS A 103 -11.89 8.17 10.58
N TYR A 104 -12.45 6.99 10.29
CA TYR A 104 -13.04 6.12 11.30
C TYR A 104 -12.00 5.75 12.37
N TRP A 105 -10.81 5.35 11.92
CA TRP A 105 -9.71 4.97 12.82
C TRP A 105 -9.06 6.15 13.52
N ALA A 106 -9.06 7.33 12.89
CA ALA A 106 -8.63 8.58 13.53
C ALA A 106 -9.52 8.93 14.73
N ALA A 107 -10.83 8.90 14.57
CA ALA A 107 -11.77 9.13 15.68
C ALA A 107 -11.63 8.02 16.75
N TYR A 108 -11.41 6.78 16.32
CA TYR A 108 -11.14 5.68 17.25
C TYR A 108 -9.83 5.89 18.03
N ALA A 109 -8.79 6.43 17.40
CA ALA A 109 -7.50 6.74 18.03
C ALA A 109 -7.67 7.78 19.16
N LEU A 110 -8.45 8.83 18.93
CA LEU A 110 -8.74 9.85 19.95
C LEU A 110 -9.50 9.29 21.16
N LYS A 111 -10.37 8.30 20.95
CA LYS A 111 -11.21 7.72 22.01
C LYS A 111 -10.55 6.57 22.77
N ASN A 112 -9.80 5.72 22.07
CA ASN A 112 -9.32 4.45 22.60
C ASN A 112 -7.79 4.32 22.61
N GLY A 113 -7.09 5.32 22.06
CA GLY A 113 -5.65 5.41 21.96
C GLY A 113 -5.09 5.01 20.59
N PRO A 114 -3.94 5.58 20.20
CA PRO A 114 -3.35 5.42 18.87
C PRO A 114 -2.95 3.98 18.54
N ASN A 115 -2.47 3.22 19.53
CA ASN A 115 -2.04 1.83 19.33
C ASN A 115 -3.21 0.94 18.92
N LYS A 116 -4.38 1.07 19.55
CA LYS A 116 -5.55 0.25 19.23
C LYS A 116 -6.08 0.58 17.83
N ALA A 117 -6.06 1.86 17.45
CA ALA A 117 -6.43 2.29 16.10
C ALA A 117 -5.49 1.72 15.03
N ALA A 118 -4.18 1.75 15.29
CA ALA A 118 -3.17 1.19 14.38
C ALA A 118 -3.39 -0.31 14.15
N TRP A 119 -3.62 -1.08 15.22
CA TRP A 119 -3.93 -2.51 15.13
C TRP A 119 -5.17 -2.77 14.29
N GLY A 120 -6.27 -2.10 14.59
CA GLY A 120 -7.52 -2.32 13.88
C GLY A 120 -7.45 -1.93 12.40
N TYR A 121 -6.86 -0.79 12.07
CA TYR A 121 -6.69 -0.40 10.66
C TYR A 121 -5.76 -1.35 9.90
N SER A 122 -4.67 -1.80 10.54
CA SER A 122 -3.74 -2.77 9.95
C SER A 122 -4.42 -4.10 9.67
N LEU A 123 -5.26 -4.59 10.60
CA LEU A 123 -6.00 -5.84 10.43
C LEU A 123 -7.03 -5.74 9.29
N VAL A 124 -7.71 -4.61 9.14
CA VAL A 124 -8.67 -4.41 8.04
C VAL A 124 -7.96 -4.36 6.69
N GLN A 125 -6.89 -3.56 6.58
CA GLN A 125 -6.09 -3.48 5.36
C GLN A 125 -5.52 -4.85 4.99
N PHE A 126 -4.95 -5.54 5.97
CA PHE A 126 -4.38 -6.87 5.78
C PHE A 126 -5.43 -7.91 5.40
N GLY A 127 -6.58 -7.91 6.06
CA GLY A 127 -7.70 -8.81 5.75
C GLY A 127 -8.19 -8.63 4.31
N LEU A 128 -8.27 -7.39 3.82
CA LEU A 128 -8.63 -7.11 2.43
C LEU A 128 -7.56 -7.63 1.45
N ILE A 129 -6.28 -7.39 1.72
CA ILE A 129 -5.18 -7.90 0.88
C ILE A 129 -5.18 -9.43 0.87
N ALA A 130 -5.32 -10.06 2.03
CA ALA A 130 -5.38 -11.52 2.15
C ALA A 130 -6.57 -12.09 1.38
N LEU A 131 -7.75 -11.45 1.46
CA LEU A 131 -8.94 -11.87 0.71
C LEU A 131 -8.72 -11.79 -0.80
N VAL A 132 -8.11 -10.71 -1.31
CA VAL A 132 -7.75 -10.58 -2.73
C VAL A 132 -6.77 -11.67 -3.14
N LEU A 133 -5.75 -11.95 -2.32
CA LEU A 133 -4.79 -13.02 -2.58
C LEU A 133 -5.47 -14.39 -2.62
N VAL A 134 -6.37 -14.70 -1.69
CA VAL A 134 -7.11 -15.98 -1.70
C VAL A 134 -7.93 -16.14 -2.98
N ILE A 135 -8.62 -15.09 -3.43
CA ILE A 135 -9.42 -15.13 -4.67
C ILE A 135 -8.52 -15.40 -5.89
N LEU A 136 -7.39 -14.70 -5.99
CA LEU A 136 -6.44 -14.89 -7.10
C LEU A 136 -5.77 -16.27 -7.08
N ILE A 137 -5.58 -16.84 -5.90
CA ILE A 137 -4.94 -18.13 -5.69
C ILE A 137 -5.93 -19.29 -5.90
N SER A 138 -7.21 -19.12 -5.51
CA SER A 138 -8.20 -20.20 -5.60
C SER A 138 -8.48 -20.68 -7.02
N ASP A 139 -8.17 -19.85 -8.02
CA ASP A 139 -8.34 -20.15 -9.44
C ASP A 139 -7.06 -20.74 -10.08
N SER A 140 -5.94 -20.72 -9.35
CA SER A 140 -4.67 -21.25 -9.81
C SER A 140 -4.52 -22.70 -9.34
N SER A 141 -4.45 -23.66 -10.25
CA SER A 141 -4.18 -25.08 -9.99
C SER A 141 -2.77 -25.36 -9.44
N SER A 142 -1.97 -24.32 -9.18
CA SER A 142 -0.60 -24.44 -8.73
C SER A 142 -0.52 -24.65 -7.21
N ASN A 143 0.33 -25.60 -6.80
CA ASN A 143 0.59 -25.94 -5.41
C ASN A 143 1.41 -24.80 -4.76
N ILE A 144 0.72 -23.74 -4.37
CA ILE A 144 1.35 -22.53 -3.84
C ILE A 144 1.94 -22.86 -2.47
N ASN A 145 3.27 -22.81 -2.38
CA ASN A 145 4.01 -23.07 -1.15
C ASN A 145 3.71 -22.00 -0.10
N PHE A 146 2.77 -22.29 0.80
CA PHE A 146 2.44 -21.48 1.98
C PHE A 146 3.68 -21.11 2.83
N LEU A 147 4.72 -21.95 2.80
CA LEU A 147 6.02 -21.72 3.44
C LEU A 147 6.75 -20.47 2.95
N ILE A 148 6.52 -20.02 1.71
CA ILE A 148 7.16 -18.81 1.15
C ILE A 148 6.29 -17.58 1.40
N PHE A 149 4.97 -17.72 1.28
CA PHE A 149 4.04 -16.60 1.43
C PHE A 149 3.79 -16.20 2.89
N GLY A 150 3.74 -17.15 3.82
CA GLY A 150 3.47 -16.88 5.24
C GLY A 150 4.43 -15.85 5.86
N PRO A 151 5.76 -16.01 5.72
CA PRO A 151 6.73 -15.02 6.21
C PRO A 151 6.59 -13.66 5.53
N PHE A 152 6.40 -13.62 4.21
CA PHE A 152 6.21 -12.37 3.46
C PHE A 152 4.97 -11.60 3.92
N ILE A 153 3.87 -12.31 4.12
CA ILE A 153 2.60 -11.80 4.62
C ILE A 153 2.78 -11.23 6.05
N LEU A 154 3.45 -11.97 6.93
CA LEU A 154 3.70 -11.53 8.30
C LEU A 154 4.58 -10.26 8.36
N VAL A 155 5.66 -10.23 7.58
CA VAL A 155 6.55 -9.07 7.49
C VAL A 155 5.79 -7.85 6.97
N SER A 156 4.98 -8.03 5.92
CA SER A 156 4.14 -6.97 5.35
C SER A 156 3.13 -6.42 6.37
N PHE A 157 2.54 -7.30 7.19
CA PHE A 157 1.65 -6.90 8.28
C PHE A 157 2.39 -6.08 9.34
N LEU A 158 3.52 -6.59 9.84
CA LEU A 158 4.30 -5.95 10.90
C LEU A 158 4.87 -4.59 10.46
N MET A 159 5.33 -4.47 9.22
CA MET A 159 5.78 -3.19 8.66
C MET A 159 4.64 -2.18 8.60
N ASN A 160 3.47 -2.57 8.10
CA ASN A 160 2.30 -1.69 8.06
C ASN A 160 1.86 -1.28 9.47
N LEU A 161 1.80 -2.22 10.41
CA LEU A 161 1.43 -1.95 11.80
C LEU A 161 2.36 -0.89 12.41
N ARG A 162 3.67 -1.05 12.24
CA ARG A 162 4.65 -0.07 12.72
C ARG A 162 4.43 1.31 12.12
N GLU A 163 4.21 1.40 10.81
CA GLU A 163 3.92 2.67 10.14
C GLU A 163 2.65 3.33 10.72
N TYR A 164 1.57 2.57 10.90
CA TYR A 164 0.31 3.11 11.42
C TYR A 164 0.40 3.51 12.89
N VAL A 165 1.16 2.80 13.73
CA VAL A 165 1.43 3.22 15.11
C VAL A 165 2.05 4.62 15.13
N ILE A 166 3.05 4.87 14.27
CA ILE A 166 3.70 6.18 14.18
C ILE A 166 2.71 7.25 13.69
N ILE A 167 1.94 6.95 12.64
CA ILE A 167 0.97 7.90 12.06
C ILE A 167 -0.12 8.28 13.07
N PHE A 168 -0.77 7.29 13.71
CA PHE A 168 -1.85 7.55 14.66
C PHE A 168 -1.34 8.20 15.94
N LYS A 169 -0.13 7.87 16.39
CA LYS A 169 0.48 8.54 17.55
C LYS A 169 0.69 10.02 17.26
N GLU A 170 1.27 10.36 16.11
CA GLU A 170 1.48 11.76 15.74
C GLU A 170 0.16 12.53 15.57
N PHE A 171 -0.84 11.90 14.97
CA PHE A 171 -2.18 12.49 14.89
C PHE A 171 -2.77 12.74 16.28
N TYR A 172 -2.71 11.75 17.16
CA TYR A 172 -3.23 11.84 18.53
C TYR A 172 -2.53 12.96 19.31
N ASP A 173 -1.19 13.01 19.25
CA ASP A 173 -0.37 14.02 19.92
C ASP A 173 -0.63 15.44 19.36
N SER A 174 -1.08 15.57 18.10
CA SER A 174 -1.44 16.86 17.49
C SER A 174 -2.82 17.42 17.88
N LYS A 175 -3.66 16.60 18.52
CA LYS A 175 -5.05 16.95 18.89
C LYS A 175 -5.26 17.09 20.41
N LEU A 176 -4.23 16.78 21.20
CA LEU A 176 -4.15 17.05 22.64
C LEU A 176 -3.54 18.43 22.88
#